data_AF-A0A257M1X4-F1
#
_entry.id   AF-A0A257M1X4-F1
#
_cell.length_a   1.000
_cell.length_b   1.000
_cell.length_c   1.000
_cell.angle_alpha   90.00
_cell.angle_beta   90.00
_cell.angle_gamma   90.00
#
_symmetry.space_group_name_H-M   'P 1'
#
loop_
_entity.id
_entity.type
_entity.pdbx_description
1 polymer ?
#
loop_
_entity_poly.entity_id
_entity_poly.type
_entity_poly.pdbx_seq_one_letter_code
_entity_poly.pdbx_strand_id
1 'polypeptide(L)'
;YVHKENSTVGIGPAREGMLISVVNLGRENYLGSPDYFYVYRPNDPFFLGLGDDEQCLFGKARKRTEFNMQTEPSSRLPNLLDGGVAFKNIEEHQGTLTFDLEINHHKVTGSEYTLSMLPQIRLDEITDVQPNSFTMNATIKFRGEPIITSYGFCWSTSKNPTVRDSTFTLCHREWYRGHAIDLKPETTYYVRAFATNGLGYRYSDEEKVIKTPGISSAPSTIGPLLTDSFSHNNYLFTRYSNESAETSEAFIGYSPTCMLAKLIAYYRPSKFLSAAEEGARPKPVDFDHMSWRPGADDNPARLDEVDGFFQSVYDQSRALGLHNPKPAKDFLSNFVKLSGSRSKPVMQTVTEENLKTVSDLIRKDLLQSRPVVVVFSYDGESVTDPARWALIDGIDERGRLDVDFPLNTKFFLDGNTVDIKSGSIPAETLIVAGYKTHVITSIDLSRQ
;
A
#
# COMPACT_ATOMS: atom_id res chain seq x y z
N TYR A 1 31.06 20.36 -15.40
CA TYR A 1 31.44 21.43 -16.35
C TYR A 1 31.65 22.67 -15.50
N VAL A 2 32.87 23.21 -15.48
CA VAL A 2 33.19 24.44 -14.73
C VAL A 2 32.54 25.61 -15.45
N HIS A 3 31.65 26.35 -14.78
CA HIS A 3 30.99 27.51 -15.38
C HIS A 3 31.65 28.81 -14.94
N LYS A 4 31.89 29.71 -15.90
CA LYS A 4 32.32 31.09 -15.68
C LYS A 4 31.09 31.96 -15.44
N GLU A 5 31.19 32.90 -14.50
CA GLU A 5 30.22 33.99 -14.31
C GLU A 5 29.88 34.65 -15.67
N ASN A 6 28.59 34.89 -15.90
CA ASN A 6 28.00 35.57 -17.07
C ASN A 6 27.86 34.79 -18.39
N SER A 7 27.44 33.52 -18.38
CA SER A 7 26.93 32.89 -19.61
C SER A 7 25.54 32.25 -19.43
N THR A 8 24.66 32.57 -20.39
CA THR A 8 23.28 32.10 -20.53
C THR A 8 23.24 30.59 -20.76
N VAL A 9 22.42 29.87 -19.99
CA VAL A 9 22.16 28.44 -20.20
C VAL A 9 21.05 28.30 -21.25
N GLY A 10 21.31 27.57 -22.33
CA GLY A 10 20.39 27.38 -23.45
C GLY A 10 19.24 26.41 -23.12
N ILE A 11 18.03 26.79 -23.55
CA ILE A 11 16.77 26.03 -23.45
C ILE A 11 16.57 25.26 -24.77
N GLY A 12 16.30 23.95 -24.70
CA GLY A 12 16.02 23.10 -25.87
C GLY A 12 14.51 22.97 -26.16
N PRO A 13 14.09 22.74 -27.42
CA PRO A 13 12.68 22.85 -27.78
C PRO A 13 11.89 21.52 -27.69
N ALA A 14 10.60 21.71 -27.40
CA ALA A 14 9.43 20.93 -27.84
C ALA A 14 9.36 19.44 -27.47
N ARG A 15 9.05 19.17 -26.20
CA ARG A 15 7.84 18.45 -25.74
C ARG A 15 7.96 18.29 -24.22
N GLU A 16 7.27 19.19 -23.53
CA GLU A 16 6.69 19.00 -22.20
C GLU A 16 7.69 18.86 -21.02
N GLY A 17 7.58 19.77 -20.05
CA GLY A 17 8.23 19.83 -18.73
C GLY A 17 9.70 20.27 -18.64
N MET A 18 9.94 21.25 -17.76
CA MET A 18 11.21 21.96 -17.62
C MET A 18 12.26 21.14 -16.83
N LEU A 19 13.23 20.59 -17.56
CA LEU A 19 14.46 20.00 -17.03
C LEU A 19 15.42 21.11 -16.50
N ILE A 20 15.68 21.16 -15.18
CA ILE A 20 16.96 21.67 -14.67
C ILE A 20 17.78 20.47 -14.23
N SER A 21 18.70 20.03 -15.10
CA SER A 21 19.62 18.92 -14.82
C SER A 21 21.02 19.46 -14.50
N VAL A 22 21.51 19.09 -13.31
CA VAL A 22 22.92 18.96 -12.89
C VAL A 22 23.81 20.21 -13.05
N VAL A 23 24.04 20.92 -11.94
CA VAL A 23 25.23 21.75 -11.77
C VAL A 23 26.28 20.91 -11.03
N ASN A 24 27.20 20.30 -11.77
CA ASN A 24 28.42 19.74 -11.17
C ASN A 24 29.34 20.91 -10.80
N LEU A 25 29.40 21.25 -9.51
CA LEU A 25 30.21 22.35 -8.94
C LEU A 25 31.73 22.11 -9.01
N GLY A 26 32.19 21.02 -9.63
CA GLY A 26 33.57 20.89 -10.11
C GLY A 26 34.63 20.66 -9.04
N ARG A 27 34.31 20.07 -7.89
CA ARG A 27 35.33 19.64 -6.93
C ARG A 27 35.65 18.16 -7.13
N GLU A 28 36.84 17.90 -7.65
CA GLU A 28 37.46 16.58 -7.67
C GLU A 28 37.65 16.09 -6.23
N ASN A 29 36.67 15.40 -5.67
CA ASN A 29 36.88 14.46 -4.58
C ASN A 29 35.87 13.32 -4.73
N TYR A 30 36.39 12.24 -5.29
CA TYR A 30 35.80 10.90 -5.25
C TYR A 30 35.44 10.56 -3.80
N LEU A 31 34.16 10.66 -3.44
CA LEU A 31 33.43 9.85 -2.42
C LEU A 31 32.04 10.40 -2.05
N GLY A 32 31.57 11.51 -2.65
CA GLY A 32 30.17 11.98 -2.48
C GLY A 32 29.39 11.90 -3.80
N SER A 33 28.11 11.56 -3.72
CA SER A 33 27.21 11.55 -4.87
C SER A 33 27.12 12.95 -5.51
N PRO A 34 26.86 13.08 -6.83
CA PRO A 34 26.68 14.39 -7.47
C PRO A 34 25.59 15.20 -6.77
N ASP A 35 25.79 16.51 -6.69
CA ASP A 35 24.74 17.45 -6.31
C ASP A 35 23.60 17.39 -7.34
N TYR A 36 22.50 16.73 -6.99
CA TYR A 36 21.33 16.63 -7.85
C TYR A 36 20.31 17.71 -7.49
N PHE A 37 20.04 18.60 -8.44
CA PHE A 37 18.81 19.39 -8.45
C PHE A 37 17.72 18.60 -9.17
N TYR A 38 16.52 18.57 -8.59
CA TYR A 38 15.33 18.09 -9.27
C TYR A 38 14.42 19.28 -9.53
N VAL A 39 14.30 19.68 -10.79
CA VAL A 39 13.16 20.47 -11.25
C VAL A 39 12.39 19.61 -12.25
N TYR A 40 11.07 19.68 -12.08
CA TYR A 40 10.00 18.98 -12.78
C TYR A 40 10.42 18.11 -13.98
N ARG A 41 10.21 16.81 -13.85
CA ARG A 41 10.34 15.83 -14.94
C ARG A 41 8.95 15.31 -15.31
N PRO A 42 8.53 15.39 -16.57
CA PRO A 42 7.25 14.82 -17.05
C PRO A 42 7.12 13.31 -16.90
N ASN A 43 8.24 12.60 -16.81
CA ASN A 43 8.29 11.13 -16.80
C ASN A 43 9.12 10.62 -15.62
N ASP A 44 9.20 11.38 -14.54
CA ASP A 44 9.72 10.83 -13.29
C ASP A 44 8.63 9.99 -12.63
N PRO A 45 8.91 8.73 -12.23
CA PRO A 45 7.91 7.87 -11.60
C PRO A 45 7.29 8.47 -10.32
N PHE A 46 7.84 9.55 -9.75
CA PHE A 46 7.26 10.30 -8.63
C PHE A 46 6.21 11.36 -9.01
N PHE A 47 6.05 11.73 -10.28
CA PHE A 47 5.05 12.70 -10.76
C PHE A 47 4.48 12.25 -12.11
N LEU A 48 3.32 11.60 -12.07
CA LEU A 48 2.57 11.18 -13.27
C LEU A 48 1.93 12.42 -13.93
N GLY A 49 2.67 13.09 -14.80
CA GLY A 49 2.15 14.20 -15.60
C GLY A 49 2.96 14.41 -16.86
N LEU A 50 2.34 14.17 -18.02
CA LEU A 50 2.75 14.80 -19.28
C LEU A 50 3.02 16.28 -18.97
N GLY A 51 4.15 16.79 -19.43
CA GLY A 51 4.74 18.03 -18.92
C GLY A 51 3.94 19.25 -19.30
N ASP A 52 2.90 19.49 -18.53
CA ASP A 52 1.92 20.55 -18.62
C ASP A 52 2.51 21.83 -17.99
N ASP A 53 2.61 22.88 -18.80
CA ASP A 53 3.04 24.21 -18.38
C ASP A 53 2.03 24.84 -17.41
N GLU A 54 0.76 24.44 -17.46
CA GLU A 54 -0.20 24.81 -16.43
C GLU A 54 0.19 24.21 -15.07
N GLN A 55 0.81 23.02 -14.99
CA GLN A 55 1.18 22.35 -13.73
C GLN A 55 2.54 22.79 -13.15
N CYS A 56 3.18 23.81 -13.71
CA CYS A 56 4.44 24.32 -13.19
C CYS A 56 4.28 24.81 -11.74
N LEU A 57 5.12 24.31 -10.82
CA LEU A 57 5.06 24.65 -9.39
C LEU A 57 5.46 26.11 -9.09
N PHE A 58 6.16 26.76 -10.02
CA PHE A 58 6.76 28.10 -9.85
C PHE A 58 6.49 28.98 -11.07
N GLY A 59 6.36 30.29 -10.84
CA GLY A 59 6.07 31.30 -11.87
C GLY A 59 5.03 32.34 -11.43
N LYS A 60 4.99 33.46 -12.16
CA LYS A 60 4.11 34.61 -11.87
C LYS A 60 2.63 34.24 -11.93
N ALA A 61 2.22 33.40 -12.89
CA ALA A 61 0.85 32.89 -13.02
C ALA A 61 0.40 32.07 -11.80
N ARG A 62 1.35 31.40 -11.11
CA ARG A 62 1.11 30.55 -9.93
C ARG A 62 1.45 31.24 -8.60
N LYS A 63 1.78 32.54 -8.62
CA LYS A 63 2.16 33.36 -7.46
C LYS A 63 3.30 32.77 -6.61
N ARG A 64 4.15 31.95 -7.22
CA ARG A 64 5.30 31.30 -6.58
C ARG A 64 6.56 31.71 -7.32
N THR A 65 7.07 32.90 -6.99
CA THR A 65 8.22 33.52 -7.67
C THR A 65 9.56 33.20 -7.02
N GLU A 66 9.57 32.32 -6.01
CA GLU A 66 10.77 31.92 -5.29
C GLU A 66 10.78 30.40 -5.04
N PHE A 67 11.97 29.81 -5.03
CA PHE A 67 12.29 28.45 -4.59
C PHE A 67 13.46 28.53 -3.61
N ASN A 68 13.25 28.23 -2.34
CA ASN A 68 14.24 28.34 -1.29
C ASN A 68 14.09 27.21 -0.25
N MET A 69 14.79 27.33 0.89
CA MET A 69 14.79 26.32 1.94
C MET A 69 13.44 26.17 2.65
N GLN A 70 12.54 27.13 2.48
CA GLN A 70 11.23 27.22 3.11
C GLN A 70 10.08 26.93 2.13
N THR A 71 10.34 26.80 0.82
CA THR A 71 9.33 26.41 -0.17
C THR A 71 9.21 24.90 -0.30
N GLU A 72 8.09 24.40 -0.81
CA GLU A 72 7.91 22.98 -1.14
C GLU A 72 7.78 22.77 -2.66
N PRO A 73 8.61 21.90 -3.28
CA PRO A 73 9.79 21.23 -2.70
C PRO A 73 10.86 22.24 -2.24
N SER A 74 11.73 21.85 -1.31
CA SER A 74 12.77 22.74 -0.76
C SER A 74 14.07 22.64 -1.55
N SER A 75 14.84 23.72 -1.58
CA SER A 75 16.12 23.83 -2.28
C SER A 75 17.36 23.27 -1.56
N ARG A 76 17.15 22.41 -0.56
CA ARG A 76 18.24 21.81 0.23
C ARG A 76 19.18 21.02 -0.66
N LEU A 77 20.43 21.47 -0.75
CA LEU A 77 21.50 20.69 -1.36
C LEU A 77 22.07 19.68 -0.36
N PRO A 78 22.34 18.44 -0.77
CA PRO A 78 22.96 17.44 0.09
C PRO A 78 24.49 17.55 0.19
N ASN A 79 25.10 18.64 -0.30
CA ASN A 79 26.54 18.84 -0.16
C ASN A 79 26.91 19.50 1.17
N LEU A 80 28.07 19.07 1.67
CA LEU A 80 28.62 19.38 2.98
C LEU A 80 29.08 20.85 3.15
N LEU A 81 28.59 21.78 2.33
CA LEU A 81 29.11 23.14 2.21
C LEU A 81 28.10 24.27 1.97
N ASP A 82 26.81 24.02 1.71
CA ASP A 82 25.93 25.11 1.28
C ASP A 82 24.75 25.36 2.25
N GLY A 83 24.57 26.63 2.62
CA GLY A 83 23.41 27.22 3.28
C GLY A 83 22.16 27.29 2.41
N GLY A 84 22.01 26.33 1.51
CA GLY A 84 20.94 26.24 0.52
C GLY A 84 21.22 27.03 -0.76
N VAL A 85 20.49 26.63 -1.79
CA VAL A 85 20.36 27.39 -3.04
C VAL A 85 19.02 28.11 -3.00
N ALA A 86 18.88 29.28 -3.59
CA ALA A 86 17.57 29.88 -3.80
C ALA A 86 17.44 30.38 -5.24
N PHE A 87 16.30 30.11 -5.86
CA PHE A 87 15.88 30.81 -7.05
C PHE A 87 14.91 31.92 -6.64
N LYS A 88 15.19 33.16 -6.99
CA LYS A 88 14.33 34.32 -6.71
C LYS A 88 13.90 34.98 -8.01
N ASN A 89 12.88 35.82 -7.93
CA ASN A 89 12.39 36.60 -9.07
C ASN A 89 12.10 35.73 -10.30
N ILE A 90 11.46 34.58 -10.07
CA ILE A 90 11.09 33.66 -11.16
C ILE A 90 10.01 34.32 -12.02
N GLU A 91 10.35 34.65 -13.26
CA GLU A 91 9.47 35.28 -14.25
C GLU A 91 9.40 34.46 -15.54
N GLU A 92 8.30 34.58 -16.27
CA GLU A 92 8.11 33.94 -17.56
C GLU A 92 7.95 35.02 -18.63
N HIS A 93 8.74 34.91 -19.69
CA HIS A 93 8.78 35.83 -20.83
C HIS A 93 8.81 35.03 -22.13
N GLN A 94 7.72 35.03 -22.89
CA GLN A 94 7.63 34.39 -24.22
C GLN A 94 8.07 32.91 -24.22
N GLY A 95 7.64 32.13 -23.23
CA GLY A 95 8.00 30.72 -23.07
C GLY A 95 9.42 30.49 -22.51
N THR A 96 10.11 31.54 -22.07
CA THR A 96 11.39 31.46 -21.38
C THR A 96 11.20 31.83 -19.90
N LEU A 97 11.66 30.97 -19.00
CA LEU A 97 11.62 31.22 -17.56
C LEU A 97 12.97 31.80 -17.10
N THR A 98 12.95 32.98 -16.48
CA THR A 98 14.12 33.70 -15.95
C THR A 98 14.08 33.73 -14.42
N PHE A 99 15.24 33.65 -13.76
CA PHE A 99 15.34 33.70 -12.30
C PHE A 99 16.73 34.18 -11.85
N ASP A 100 16.81 34.68 -10.63
CA ASP A 100 18.06 34.91 -9.92
C ASP A 100 18.46 33.64 -9.16
N LEU A 101 19.69 33.18 -9.33
CA LEU A 101 20.26 32.07 -8.55
C LEU A 101 21.15 32.62 -7.43
N GLU A 102 20.75 32.37 -6.18
CA GLU A 102 21.53 32.68 -4.98
C GLU A 102 22.09 31.38 -4.39
N ILE A 103 23.39 31.32 -4.14
CA ILE A 103 24.04 30.17 -3.49
C ILE A 103 24.68 30.68 -2.20
N ASN A 104 24.20 30.18 -1.06
CA ASN A 104 24.78 30.51 0.24
C ASN A 104 25.89 29.52 0.56
N HIS A 105 27.14 29.97 0.59
CA HIS A 105 28.27 29.14 1.03
C HIS A 105 28.55 29.39 2.51
N HIS A 106 27.92 28.62 3.40
CA HIS A 106 28.27 28.63 4.82
C HIS A 106 28.67 27.24 5.28
N LYS A 107 29.76 27.16 6.04
CA LYS A 107 30.25 25.88 6.57
C LYS A 107 29.28 25.39 7.67
N VAL A 108 28.52 24.33 7.38
CA VAL A 108 27.73 23.62 8.39
C VAL A 108 28.67 22.73 9.21
N THR A 109 28.62 22.81 10.54
CA THR A 109 29.50 22.01 11.42
C THR A 109 28.74 21.39 12.60
N GLY A 110 29.35 20.40 13.25
CA GLY A 110 28.80 19.81 14.47
C GLY A 110 27.48 19.07 14.25
N SER A 111 26.52 19.25 15.16
CA SER A 111 25.22 18.56 15.10
C SER A 111 24.36 18.99 13.92
N GLU A 112 24.48 20.23 13.44
CA GLU A 112 23.73 20.72 12.28
C GLU A 112 24.11 19.97 11.00
N TYR A 113 25.37 19.55 10.91
CA TYR A 113 25.89 18.75 9.79
C TYR A 113 25.29 17.34 9.77
N THR A 114 25.24 16.67 10.92
CA THR A 114 24.60 15.35 11.00
C THR A 114 23.09 15.45 10.74
N LEU A 115 22.44 16.51 11.21
CA LEU A 115 21.01 16.74 10.99
C LEU A 115 20.65 17.03 9.53
N SER A 116 21.50 17.73 8.76
CA SER A 116 21.25 18.00 7.34
C SER A 116 21.36 16.74 6.48
N MET A 117 22.14 15.77 6.93
CA MET A 117 22.34 14.48 6.27
C MET A 117 21.26 13.44 6.60
N LEU A 118 20.37 13.71 7.56
CA LEU A 118 19.24 12.82 7.85
C LEU A 118 18.15 12.91 6.76
N PRO A 119 17.41 11.82 6.49
CA PRO A 119 16.31 11.85 5.55
C PRO A 119 15.20 12.81 6.00
N GLN A 120 14.48 13.42 5.07
CA GLN A 120 13.37 14.33 5.36
C GLN A 120 12.09 13.75 4.77
N ILE A 121 11.06 13.71 5.60
CA ILE A 121 9.76 13.10 5.28
C ILE A 121 8.65 14.04 5.72
N ARG A 122 7.57 14.11 4.93
CA ARG A 122 6.34 14.82 5.27
C ARG A 122 5.23 13.79 5.48
N LEU A 123 4.45 13.96 6.54
CA LEU A 123 3.20 13.23 6.72
C LEU A 123 2.11 13.94 5.92
N ASP A 124 1.58 13.25 4.91
CA ASP A 124 0.49 13.75 4.07
C ASP A 124 -0.86 13.51 4.76
N GLU A 125 -1.97 13.67 4.03
CA GLU A 125 -3.31 13.47 4.57
C GLU A 125 -3.53 12.04 5.10
N ILE A 126 -4.20 11.97 6.26
CA ILE A 126 -4.69 10.73 6.83
C ILE A 126 -6.11 10.54 6.32
N THR A 127 -6.35 9.40 5.67
CA THR A 127 -7.61 9.06 5.01
C THR A 127 -8.21 7.81 5.65
N ASP A 128 -9.42 7.45 5.22
CA ASP A 128 -10.11 6.21 5.63
C ASP A 128 -10.18 6.03 7.15
N VAL A 129 -10.48 7.11 7.88
CA VAL A 129 -10.52 7.09 9.35
C VAL A 129 -11.74 6.28 9.81
N GLN A 130 -11.47 5.14 10.42
CA GLN A 130 -12.42 4.16 10.91
C GLN A 130 -12.34 4.04 12.44
N PRO A 131 -13.33 3.40 13.10
CA PRO A 131 -13.31 3.27 14.55
C PRO A 131 -12.04 2.63 15.11
N ASN A 132 -11.39 1.76 14.35
CA ASN A 132 -10.20 1.04 14.79
C ASN A 132 -9.05 1.02 13.76
N SER A 133 -9.14 1.84 12.70
CA SER A 133 -8.06 1.96 11.72
C SER A 133 -8.03 3.33 11.03
N PHE A 134 -6.91 3.67 10.40
CA PHE A 134 -6.81 4.77 9.44
C PHE A 134 -5.64 4.56 8.47
N THR A 135 -5.70 5.20 7.31
CA THR A 135 -4.65 5.19 6.30
C THR A 135 -3.77 6.42 6.41
N MET A 136 -2.45 6.22 6.36
CA MET A 136 -1.46 7.30 6.36
C MET A 136 -0.74 7.33 5.03
N ASN A 137 -0.47 8.52 4.52
CA ASN A 137 0.38 8.72 3.35
C ASN A 137 1.55 9.64 3.73
N ALA A 138 2.69 9.51 3.05
CA ALA A 138 3.84 10.36 3.26
C ALA A 138 4.55 10.69 1.95
N THR A 139 5.40 11.70 2.00
CA THR A 139 6.29 12.06 0.90
C THR A 139 7.71 12.17 1.43
N ILE A 140 8.66 11.42 0.84
CA ILE A 140 10.09 11.64 1.12
C ILE A 140 10.56 12.87 0.35
N LYS A 141 10.90 13.93 1.09
CA LYS A 141 11.45 15.18 0.57
C LYS A 141 12.95 15.08 0.28
N PHE A 142 13.67 14.32 1.12
CA PHE A 142 15.11 14.09 0.97
C PHE A 142 15.48 12.70 1.49
N ARG A 143 16.29 11.95 0.77
CA ARG A 143 16.64 10.57 1.14
C ARG A 143 17.76 10.46 2.17
N GLY A 144 18.43 11.55 2.54
CA GLY A 144 19.57 11.47 3.45
C GLY A 144 20.85 10.99 2.76
N GLU A 145 21.97 11.21 3.44
CA GLU A 145 23.30 10.71 3.09
C GLU A 145 23.98 10.17 4.37
N PRO A 146 24.16 8.85 4.54
CA PRO A 146 23.84 7.77 3.61
C PRO A 146 22.35 7.68 3.28
N ILE A 147 22.04 7.07 2.13
CA ILE A 147 20.65 6.89 1.69
C ILE A 147 19.79 6.22 2.76
N ILE A 148 18.54 6.67 2.85
CA ILE A 148 17.50 6.12 3.73
C ILE A 148 17.45 4.59 3.67
N THR A 149 17.42 3.97 4.85
CA THR A 149 17.38 2.51 5.02
C THR A 149 15.97 2.02 5.37
N SER A 150 15.19 2.80 6.10
CA SER A 150 13.77 2.52 6.35
C SER A 150 12.98 3.80 6.65
N TYR A 151 11.67 3.73 6.51
CA TYR A 151 10.76 4.81 6.87
C TYR A 151 9.41 4.24 7.27
N GLY A 152 8.46 5.09 7.61
CA GLY A 152 7.14 4.63 7.97
C GLY A 152 6.39 5.65 8.79
N PHE A 153 5.54 5.14 9.66
CA PHE A 153 4.65 5.92 10.50
C PHE A 153 4.70 5.44 11.94
N CYS A 154 4.51 6.36 12.87
CA CYS A 154 4.35 6.07 14.28
C CYS A 154 3.13 6.83 14.83
N TRP A 155 2.41 6.22 15.76
CA TRP A 155 1.24 6.82 16.39
C TRP A 155 1.11 6.42 17.85
N SER A 156 0.47 7.29 18.64
CA SER A 156 0.24 7.09 20.07
C SER A 156 -0.96 7.91 20.53
N THR A 157 -1.49 7.61 21.72
CA THR A 157 -2.49 8.47 22.39
C THR A 157 -1.84 9.66 23.12
N SER A 158 -0.51 9.69 23.15
CA SER A 158 0.31 10.79 23.65
C SER A 158 0.97 11.56 22.52
N LYS A 159 1.22 12.87 22.73
CA LYS A 159 1.91 13.75 21.77
C LYS A 159 3.34 13.28 21.52
N ASN A 160 3.84 13.60 20.33
CA ASN A 160 5.17 13.30 19.83
C ASN A 160 5.48 11.80 19.79
N PRO A 161 4.68 10.98 19.10
CA PRO A 161 4.97 9.56 18.96
C PRO A 161 6.34 9.36 18.31
N THR A 162 6.97 8.25 18.67
CA THR A 162 8.29 7.83 18.20
C THR A 162 8.23 6.41 17.65
N VAL A 163 9.34 5.95 17.06
CA VAL A 163 9.46 4.54 16.62
C VAL A 163 9.42 3.51 17.75
N ARG A 164 9.28 3.93 19.02
CA ARG A 164 9.07 3.05 20.18
C ARG A 164 7.60 2.87 20.54
N ASP A 165 6.70 3.65 19.94
CA ASP A 165 5.25 3.56 20.10
C ASP A 165 4.67 2.55 19.10
N SER A 166 3.39 2.65 18.77
CA SER A 166 2.82 1.88 17.66
C SER A 166 3.41 2.38 16.35
N THR A 167 3.88 1.45 15.52
CA THR A 167 4.58 1.77 14.27
C THR A 167 4.13 0.92 13.11
N PHE A 168 4.24 1.50 11.93
CA PHE A 168 4.17 0.81 10.65
C PHE A 168 5.43 1.16 9.87
N THR A 169 6.33 0.19 9.71
CA THR A 169 7.60 0.40 9.00
C THR A 169 7.43 -0.04 7.53
N LEU A 170 8.10 0.66 6.64
CA LEU A 170 8.15 0.47 5.20
C LEU A 170 9.63 0.39 4.79
N CYS A 171 9.97 -0.52 3.87
CA CYS A 171 11.36 -0.70 3.42
C CYS A 171 11.60 -0.66 1.91
N HIS A 172 10.73 -0.01 1.13
CA HIS A 172 10.85 0.04 -0.33
C HIS A 172 10.75 1.45 -0.91
N ARG A 173 11.20 1.69 -2.13
CA ARG A 173 11.43 3.06 -2.65
C ARG A 173 10.21 3.74 -3.31
N GLU A 174 9.12 3.01 -3.57
CA GLU A 174 7.94 3.52 -4.28
C GLU A 174 6.64 3.59 -3.46
N TRP A 175 6.61 3.11 -2.21
CA TRP A 175 5.37 2.98 -1.45
C TRP A 175 5.36 3.77 -0.15
N TYR A 176 4.70 4.93 -0.14
CA TYR A 176 4.63 5.80 1.03
C TYR A 176 3.27 5.76 1.75
N ARG A 177 2.56 4.63 1.66
CA ARG A 177 1.26 4.46 2.31
C ARG A 177 1.35 3.42 3.42
N GLY A 178 0.77 3.71 4.57
CA GLY A 178 0.73 2.81 5.71
C GLY A 178 -0.65 2.77 6.34
N HIS A 179 -0.87 1.80 7.22
CA HIS A 179 -2.15 1.62 7.91
C HIS A 179 -1.92 1.51 9.40
N ALA A 180 -2.70 2.24 10.17
CA ALA A 180 -2.85 2.00 11.59
C ALA A 180 -4.07 1.10 11.77
N ILE A 181 -3.91 -0.01 12.48
CA ILE A 181 -4.97 -0.98 12.78
C ILE A 181 -5.00 -1.24 14.29
N ASP A 182 -5.96 -2.02 14.77
CA ASP A 182 -6.15 -2.36 16.20
C ASP A 182 -6.29 -1.11 17.11
N LEU A 183 -6.86 -0.03 16.57
CA LEU A 183 -7.10 1.20 17.32
C LEU A 183 -8.38 1.11 18.17
N LYS A 184 -8.47 1.98 19.18
CA LYS A 184 -9.68 2.13 19.97
C LYS A 184 -10.63 3.14 19.31
N PRO A 185 -11.94 2.86 19.26
CA PRO A 185 -12.95 3.84 18.87
C PRO A 185 -12.95 5.08 19.78
N GLU A 186 -13.47 6.18 19.26
CA GLU A 186 -13.60 7.47 19.97
C GLU A 186 -12.31 7.99 20.63
N THR A 187 -11.16 7.57 20.12
CA THR A 187 -9.85 7.82 20.74
C THR A 187 -9.03 8.76 19.87
N THR A 188 -8.39 9.74 20.51
CA THR A 188 -7.48 10.67 19.83
C THR A 188 -6.09 10.07 19.75
N TYR A 189 -5.54 10.04 18.53
CA TYR A 189 -4.20 9.61 18.20
C TYR A 189 -3.39 10.77 17.62
N TYR A 190 -2.13 10.82 17.99
CA TYR A 190 -1.10 11.66 17.42
C TYR A 190 -0.27 10.81 16.47
N VAL A 191 0.02 11.33 15.27
CA VAL A 191 0.65 10.57 14.19
C VAL A 191 1.81 11.36 13.59
N ARG A 192 2.92 10.67 13.33
CA ARG A 192 4.09 11.21 12.64
C ARG A 192 4.63 10.21 11.64
N ALA A 193 5.09 10.70 10.50
CA ALA A 193 5.94 9.90 9.62
C ALA A 193 7.37 9.89 10.17
N PHE A 194 8.13 8.83 9.92
CA PHE A 194 9.55 8.75 10.28
C PHE A 194 10.35 8.19 9.11
N ALA A 195 11.65 8.51 9.12
CA ALA A 195 12.62 8.06 8.15
C ALA A 195 13.98 7.91 8.84
N THR A 196 14.73 6.87 8.52
CA THR A 196 16.05 6.62 9.12
C THR A 196 17.07 6.21 8.09
N ASN A 197 18.30 6.63 8.32
CA ASN A 197 19.48 6.09 7.66
C ASN A 197 20.51 5.66 8.73
N GLY A 198 21.72 5.32 8.31
CA GLY A 198 22.81 4.92 9.22
C GLY A 198 23.23 5.98 10.25
N LEU A 199 22.73 7.22 10.16
CA LEU A 199 23.02 8.30 11.11
C LEU A 199 21.93 8.48 12.17
N GLY A 200 20.70 7.99 11.93
CA GLY A 200 19.60 8.05 12.88
C GLY A 200 18.24 8.33 12.26
N TYR A 201 17.27 8.62 13.14
CA TYR A 201 15.86 8.88 12.78
C TYR A 201 15.58 10.37 12.63
N ARG A 202 14.79 10.72 11.62
CA ARG A 202 14.11 12.01 11.49
C ARG A 202 12.63 11.76 11.29
N TYR A 203 11.83 12.60 11.91
CA TYR A 203 10.38 12.53 11.85
C TYR A 203 9.82 13.66 10.99
N SER A 204 8.56 13.56 10.59
CA SER A 204 7.86 14.68 9.97
C SER A 204 7.88 15.90 10.88
N ASP A 205 8.05 17.07 10.25
CA ASP A 205 8.07 18.36 10.95
C ASP A 205 6.69 18.63 11.58
N GLU A 206 5.61 18.23 10.91
CA GLU A 206 4.24 18.28 11.41
C GLU A 206 3.79 16.95 12.02
N GLU A 207 3.06 17.06 13.13
CA GLU A 207 2.27 15.98 13.75
C GLU A 207 0.80 16.15 13.37
N LYS A 208 0.13 15.06 13.02
CA LYS A 208 -1.32 15.07 12.78
C LYS A 208 -2.06 14.50 13.99
N VAL A 209 -3.19 15.14 14.32
CA VAL A 209 -4.09 14.71 15.39
C VAL A 209 -5.35 14.17 14.74
N ILE A 210 -5.67 12.90 15.01
CA ILE A 210 -6.83 12.21 14.44
C ILE A 210 -7.66 11.65 15.58
N LYS A 211 -8.98 11.82 15.51
CA LYS A 211 -9.91 11.14 16.41
C LYS A 211 -10.62 10.05 15.63
N THR A 212 -10.49 8.81 16.09
CA THR A 212 -11.28 7.70 15.52
C THR A 212 -12.77 7.95 15.82
N PRO A 213 -13.67 7.70 14.87
CA PRO A 213 -15.10 7.80 15.10
C PRO A 213 -15.57 6.76 16.13
N GLY A 214 -16.78 6.98 16.65
CA GLY A 214 -17.51 5.94 17.37
C GLY A 214 -18.02 4.85 16.42
N ILE A 215 -18.46 3.74 16.99
CA ILE A 215 -19.08 2.64 16.23
C ILE A 215 -20.54 3.01 15.99
N SER A 216 -20.85 3.66 14.87
CA SER A 216 -22.23 4.05 14.51
C SER A 216 -22.73 3.40 13.22
N SER A 217 -21.86 3.18 12.24
CA SER A 217 -22.19 2.58 10.94
C SER A 217 -20.94 1.98 10.29
N ALA A 218 -21.11 0.88 9.52
CA ALA A 218 -20.01 0.21 8.85
C ALA A 218 -19.34 1.16 7.83
N PRO A 219 -18.02 1.07 7.62
CA PRO A 219 -17.32 1.89 6.64
C PRO A 219 -17.60 1.44 5.20
N SER A 220 -17.44 2.35 4.24
CA SER A 220 -17.57 2.08 2.80
C SER A 220 -16.49 1.16 2.24
N THR A 221 -15.42 0.93 2.98
CA THR A 221 -14.40 -0.10 2.74
C THR A 221 -13.53 -0.18 3.98
N ILE A 222 -13.02 -1.34 4.33
CA ILE A 222 -11.92 -1.52 5.26
C ILE A 222 -10.66 -1.22 4.45
N GLY A 223 -10.01 -0.09 4.77
CA GLY A 223 -8.97 0.56 3.94
C GLY A 223 -7.76 -0.31 3.48
N PRO A 224 -6.77 0.30 2.79
CA PRO A 224 -6.18 -0.19 1.54
C PRO A 224 -5.43 -1.52 1.45
N LEU A 225 -5.20 -2.26 2.54
CA LEU A 225 -4.62 -3.60 2.41
C LEU A 225 -5.48 -4.55 1.56
N LEU A 226 -6.76 -4.22 1.36
CA LEU A 226 -7.66 -4.90 0.43
C LEU A 226 -7.87 -4.16 -0.90
N THR A 227 -7.72 -2.83 -0.93
CA THR A 227 -7.83 -2.03 -2.17
C THR A 227 -6.57 -2.13 -3.06
N ASP A 228 -5.40 -2.44 -2.49
CA ASP A 228 -4.19 -2.85 -3.22
C ASP A 228 -4.28 -4.33 -3.61
N SER A 229 -5.37 -4.62 -4.32
CA SER A 229 -5.98 -5.92 -4.46
C SER A 229 -5.11 -6.89 -5.27
N PHE A 230 -4.60 -7.93 -4.61
CA PHE A 230 -4.10 -9.13 -5.29
C PHE A 230 -5.14 -9.79 -6.18
N SER A 231 -6.42 -9.53 -5.95
CA SER A 231 -7.52 -10.16 -6.68
C SER A 231 -7.46 -9.89 -8.17
N HIS A 232 -6.81 -8.80 -8.62
CA HIS A 232 -6.71 -8.48 -10.05
C HIS A 232 -5.27 -8.56 -10.58
N ASN A 233 -4.37 -9.24 -9.86
CA ASN A 233 -2.97 -9.32 -10.26
C ASN A 233 -2.74 -10.43 -11.29
N ASN A 234 -2.47 -10.05 -12.54
CA ASN A 234 -2.29 -11.01 -13.63
C ASN A 234 -1.06 -11.92 -13.44
N TYR A 235 0.02 -11.42 -12.84
CA TYR A 235 1.22 -12.24 -12.57
C TYR A 235 0.93 -13.37 -11.56
N LEU A 236 0.39 -13.00 -10.39
CA LEU A 236 0.02 -13.97 -9.36
C LEU A 236 -1.08 -14.90 -9.85
N PHE A 237 -2.00 -14.38 -10.66
CA PHE A 237 -2.96 -15.21 -11.36
C PHE A 237 -2.24 -16.20 -12.27
N THR A 238 -1.41 -15.79 -13.23
CA THR A 238 -0.71 -16.74 -14.11
C THR A 238 0.17 -17.74 -13.36
N ARG A 239 0.78 -17.35 -12.24
CA ARG A 239 1.69 -18.20 -11.47
C ARG A 239 0.97 -19.23 -10.58
N TYR A 240 -0.09 -18.80 -9.89
CA TYR A 240 -0.81 -19.60 -8.91
C TYR A 240 -2.18 -20.08 -9.41
N SER A 241 -2.61 -19.57 -10.57
CA SER A 241 -3.58 -20.24 -11.41
C SER A 241 -2.86 -21.29 -12.25
N ASN A 242 -3.40 -22.50 -12.32
CA ASN A 242 -2.98 -23.46 -13.34
C ASN A 242 -3.92 -23.36 -14.56
N GLU A 243 -4.41 -22.16 -14.89
CA GLU A 243 -5.05 -21.92 -16.18
C GLU A 243 -3.97 -21.95 -17.27
N SER A 244 -3.53 -23.15 -17.65
CA SER A 244 -2.88 -23.34 -18.94
C SER A 244 -3.98 -23.36 -20.01
N ALA A 245 -3.69 -22.82 -21.19
CA ALA A 245 -4.63 -22.85 -22.32
C ALA A 245 -4.98 -24.28 -22.80
N GLU A 246 -4.38 -25.33 -22.22
CA GLU A 246 -4.33 -26.67 -22.81
C GLU A 246 -4.99 -27.77 -21.96
N THR A 247 -5.29 -27.54 -20.67
CA THR A 247 -5.88 -28.58 -19.80
C THR A 247 -7.26 -28.18 -19.30
N SER A 248 -8.30 -28.87 -19.75
CA SER A 248 -9.72 -28.70 -19.40
C SER A 248 -10.08 -29.06 -17.94
N GLU A 249 -9.13 -29.01 -17.01
CA GLU A 249 -9.37 -29.28 -15.59
C GLU A 249 -9.87 -28.01 -14.89
N ALA A 250 -11.04 -28.08 -14.27
CA ALA A 250 -11.62 -26.97 -13.49
C ALA A 250 -10.68 -26.65 -12.30
N PHE A 251 -10.05 -25.47 -12.34
CA PHE A 251 -8.88 -25.17 -11.52
C PHE A 251 -9.20 -24.67 -10.10
N ILE A 252 -8.45 -25.20 -9.10
CA ILE A 252 -8.80 -25.22 -7.67
C ILE A 252 -7.97 -24.24 -6.79
N GLY A 253 -6.90 -23.61 -7.29
CA GLY A 253 -5.88 -22.95 -6.45
C GLY A 253 -6.06 -21.45 -6.16
N TYR A 254 -6.34 -20.63 -7.17
CA TYR A 254 -6.08 -19.19 -7.06
C TYR A 254 -7.07 -18.48 -6.16
N SER A 255 -8.37 -18.80 -6.28
CA SER A 255 -9.42 -18.11 -5.52
C SER A 255 -9.28 -18.29 -4.00
N PRO A 256 -9.16 -19.52 -3.44
CA PRO A 256 -8.90 -19.70 -2.01
C PRO A 256 -7.56 -19.10 -1.57
N THR A 257 -6.48 -19.33 -2.33
CA THR A 257 -5.13 -18.83 -1.98
C THR A 257 -5.10 -17.31 -1.91
N CYS A 258 -5.64 -16.63 -2.92
CA CYS A 258 -5.63 -15.18 -2.99
C CYS A 258 -6.40 -14.57 -1.81
N MET A 259 -7.58 -15.10 -1.50
CA MET A 259 -8.40 -14.63 -0.38
C MET A 259 -7.73 -14.88 0.97
N LEU A 260 -7.15 -16.07 1.17
CA LEU A 260 -6.41 -16.39 2.40
C LEU A 260 -5.14 -15.52 2.54
N ALA A 261 -4.39 -15.33 1.46
CA ALA A 261 -3.19 -14.50 1.43
C ALA A 261 -3.52 -13.04 1.78
N LYS A 262 -4.60 -12.49 1.21
CA LYS A 262 -5.12 -11.16 1.58
C LYS A 262 -5.46 -11.05 3.06
N LEU A 263 -6.20 -12.03 3.58
CA LEU A 263 -6.59 -12.04 4.98
C LEU A 263 -5.36 -12.09 5.90
N ILE A 264 -4.41 -12.98 5.61
CA ILE A 264 -3.18 -13.12 6.37
C ILE A 264 -2.33 -11.85 6.28
N ALA A 265 -2.23 -11.23 5.09
CA ALA A 265 -1.53 -9.97 4.88
C ALA A 265 -2.18 -8.77 5.59
N TYR A 266 -3.51 -8.75 5.64
CA TYR A 266 -4.28 -7.73 6.33
C TYR A 266 -3.97 -7.75 7.82
N TYR A 267 -3.97 -8.93 8.44
CA TYR A 267 -3.80 -9.06 9.89
C TYR A 267 -2.36 -9.32 10.37
N ARG A 268 -1.44 -9.69 9.48
CA ARG A 268 0.01 -9.79 9.74
C ARG A 268 0.38 -10.65 10.97
N PRO A 269 0.00 -11.93 11.01
CA PRO A 269 0.32 -12.80 12.14
C PRO A 269 1.84 -12.89 12.35
N SER A 270 2.29 -12.79 13.60
CA SER A 270 3.72 -12.67 13.97
C SER A 270 4.57 -13.92 13.68
N LYS A 271 3.98 -15.02 13.20
CA LYS A 271 4.64 -16.33 13.04
C LYS A 271 4.36 -17.01 11.70
N PHE A 272 3.94 -16.28 10.67
CA PHE A 272 3.76 -16.88 9.36
C PHE A 272 5.10 -17.10 8.68
N LEU A 273 5.34 -18.31 8.16
CA LEU A 273 6.58 -18.66 7.48
C LEU A 273 6.36 -18.69 5.97
N SER A 274 7.30 -18.16 5.20
CA SER A 274 7.33 -18.28 3.74
C SER A 274 7.72 -19.70 3.34
N ALA A 275 7.36 -20.09 2.13
CA ALA A 275 7.93 -21.27 1.48
C ALA A 275 9.44 -21.06 1.34
N ALA A 276 10.18 -22.15 1.40
CA ALA A 276 11.61 -22.17 1.18
C ALA A 276 11.92 -22.97 -0.08
N GLU A 277 12.97 -22.57 -0.80
CA GLU A 277 13.55 -23.40 -1.84
C GLU A 277 14.02 -24.75 -1.27
N GLU A 278 14.14 -25.74 -2.15
CA GLU A 278 14.53 -27.10 -1.77
C GLU A 278 15.89 -27.09 -1.03
N GLY A 279 15.89 -27.57 0.22
CA GLY A 279 17.07 -27.58 1.10
C GLY A 279 17.28 -26.32 1.95
N ALA A 280 16.51 -25.25 1.75
CA ALA A 280 16.53 -24.06 2.59
C ALA A 280 15.51 -24.15 3.75
N ARG A 281 15.73 -23.36 4.82
CA ARG A 281 14.78 -23.27 5.94
C ARG A 281 13.72 -22.19 5.66
N PRO A 282 12.43 -22.45 5.96
CA PRO A 282 11.39 -21.43 5.95
C PRO A 282 11.77 -20.23 6.79
N LYS A 283 11.51 -19.02 6.29
CA LYS A 283 11.79 -17.76 6.97
C LYS A 283 10.49 -17.11 7.42
N PRO A 284 10.47 -16.37 8.54
CA PRO A 284 9.33 -15.53 8.89
C PRO A 284 9.04 -14.52 7.78
N VAL A 285 7.76 -14.37 7.45
CA VAL A 285 7.30 -13.34 6.52
C VAL A 285 7.40 -11.98 7.17
N ASP A 286 8.13 -11.08 6.53
CA ASP A 286 8.19 -9.68 6.92
C ASP A 286 7.07 -8.89 6.21
N PHE A 287 5.87 -8.89 6.82
CA PHE A 287 4.71 -8.19 6.27
C PHE A 287 4.91 -6.67 6.13
N ASP A 288 5.89 -6.11 6.85
CA ASP A 288 6.22 -4.68 6.83
C ASP A 288 7.20 -4.35 5.68
N HIS A 289 7.84 -5.36 5.10
CA HIS A 289 8.79 -5.19 3.98
C HIS A 289 8.28 -5.78 2.66
N MET A 290 7.27 -6.64 2.70
CA MET A 290 6.68 -7.22 1.49
C MET A 290 6.05 -6.18 0.58
N SER A 291 6.33 -6.28 -0.72
CA SER A 291 5.67 -5.45 -1.74
C SER A 291 4.28 -5.99 -2.08
N TRP A 292 3.24 -5.26 -1.68
CA TRP A 292 1.84 -5.63 -1.96
C TRP A 292 1.39 -5.24 -3.39
N ARG A 293 2.28 -4.67 -4.23
CA ARG A 293 2.05 -4.36 -5.66
C ARG A 293 3.17 -4.91 -6.55
N PRO A 294 3.18 -6.22 -6.83
CA PRO A 294 4.29 -6.85 -7.56
C PRO A 294 4.39 -6.47 -9.05
N GLY A 295 3.43 -5.72 -9.61
CA GLY A 295 3.43 -5.30 -11.02
C GLY A 295 3.91 -3.87 -11.29
N ALA A 296 4.36 -3.13 -10.26
CA ALA A 296 4.76 -1.73 -10.43
C ALA A 296 6.21 -1.56 -10.90
N ASP A 297 7.13 -2.45 -10.50
CA ASP A 297 8.56 -2.38 -10.86
C ASP A 297 9.21 -3.76 -10.79
N ASP A 298 9.86 -4.19 -11.89
CA ASP A 298 10.51 -5.48 -12.10
C ASP A 298 11.76 -5.69 -11.21
N ASN A 299 11.60 -5.76 -9.88
CA ASN A 299 12.67 -6.12 -8.96
C ASN A 299 12.54 -7.59 -8.50
N PRO A 300 13.41 -8.51 -8.97
CA PRO A 300 13.26 -9.95 -8.74
C PRO A 300 13.24 -10.31 -7.25
N ALA A 301 14.04 -9.65 -6.40
CA ALA A 301 14.07 -9.94 -4.97
C ALA A 301 12.73 -9.69 -4.26
N ARG A 302 11.92 -8.73 -4.73
CA ARG A 302 10.58 -8.46 -4.17
C ARG A 302 9.57 -9.49 -4.63
N LEU A 303 9.72 -10.00 -5.85
CA LEU A 303 8.87 -11.06 -6.38
C LEU A 303 9.11 -12.38 -5.65
N ASP A 304 10.36 -12.72 -5.32
CA ASP A 304 10.69 -13.94 -4.59
C ASP A 304 10.07 -13.99 -3.18
N GLU A 305 10.02 -12.85 -2.48
CA GLU A 305 9.38 -12.75 -1.15
C GLU A 305 7.86 -12.93 -1.23
N VAL A 306 7.22 -12.26 -2.20
CA VAL A 306 5.78 -12.38 -2.46
C VAL A 306 5.44 -13.80 -2.89
N ASP A 307 6.23 -14.38 -3.79
CA ASP A 307 6.04 -15.74 -4.28
C ASP A 307 6.22 -16.77 -3.16
N GLY A 308 7.26 -16.61 -2.35
CA GLY A 308 7.48 -17.46 -1.18
C GLY A 308 6.30 -17.41 -0.20
N PHE A 309 5.71 -16.24 0.01
CA PHE A 309 4.51 -16.08 0.83
C PHE A 309 3.28 -16.75 0.20
N PHE A 310 2.96 -16.43 -1.05
CA PHE A 310 1.81 -17.00 -1.75
C PHE A 310 1.89 -18.52 -1.88
N GLN A 311 3.08 -19.04 -2.22
CA GLN A 311 3.33 -20.47 -2.29
C GLN A 311 3.11 -21.14 -0.93
N SER A 312 3.57 -20.52 0.16
CA SER A 312 3.32 -21.02 1.51
C SER A 312 1.84 -21.09 1.85
N VAL A 313 1.08 -20.04 1.51
CA VAL A 313 -0.38 -20.01 1.71
C VAL A 313 -1.02 -21.14 0.90
N TYR A 314 -0.67 -21.28 -0.38
CA TYR A 314 -1.20 -22.31 -1.26
C TYR A 314 -0.92 -23.73 -0.74
N ASP A 315 0.34 -24.05 -0.44
CA ASP A 315 0.73 -25.40 -0.02
C ASP A 315 0.07 -25.78 1.31
N GLN A 316 0.09 -24.87 2.29
CA GLN A 316 -0.51 -25.12 3.60
C GLN A 316 -2.03 -25.23 3.51
N SER A 317 -2.70 -24.32 2.80
CA SER A 317 -4.16 -24.34 2.66
C SER A 317 -4.65 -25.58 1.90
N ARG A 318 -3.91 -26.03 0.88
CA ARG A 318 -4.18 -27.28 0.16
C ARG A 318 -3.97 -28.50 1.05
N ALA A 319 -2.88 -28.56 1.81
CA ALA A 319 -2.63 -29.64 2.78
C ALA A 319 -3.71 -29.70 3.88
N LEU A 320 -4.34 -28.57 4.19
CA LEU A 320 -5.44 -28.43 5.13
C LEU A 320 -6.83 -28.63 4.49
N GLY A 321 -6.90 -28.97 3.20
CA GLY A 321 -8.16 -29.22 2.51
C GLY A 321 -9.07 -27.99 2.35
N LEU A 322 -8.55 -26.77 2.52
CA LEU A 322 -9.33 -25.53 2.35
C LEU A 322 -9.71 -25.27 0.88
N HIS A 323 -9.07 -25.98 -0.04
CA HIS A 323 -9.34 -25.94 -1.48
C HIS A 323 -10.42 -26.92 -1.92
N ASN A 324 -10.95 -27.73 -1.01
CA ASN A 324 -11.96 -28.71 -1.40
C ASN A 324 -13.21 -28.01 -1.95
N PRO A 325 -13.88 -28.58 -2.98
CA PRO A 325 -15.12 -28.06 -3.56
C PRO A 325 -16.20 -27.68 -2.55
N LYS A 326 -16.25 -28.40 -1.42
CA LYS A 326 -17.19 -28.18 -0.33
C LYS A 326 -16.44 -28.09 1.00
N PRO A 327 -16.78 -27.13 1.88
CA PRO A 327 -16.21 -27.05 3.21
C PRO A 327 -16.41 -28.36 4.00
N ALA A 328 -15.31 -28.95 4.46
CA ALA A 328 -15.34 -30.15 5.30
C ALA A 328 -15.72 -29.81 6.76
N LYS A 329 -15.96 -30.85 7.58
CA LYS A 329 -16.33 -30.67 9.00
C LYS A 329 -15.27 -29.91 9.81
N ASP A 330 -14.00 -30.09 9.47
CA ASP A 330 -12.82 -29.48 10.08
C ASP A 330 -12.40 -28.17 9.39
N PHE A 331 -13.18 -27.66 8.44
CA PHE A 331 -12.85 -26.46 7.66
C PHE A 331 -12.49 -25.26 8.54
N LEU A 332 -13.32 -24.93 9.54
CA LEU A 332 -13.06 -23.78 10.42
C LEU A 332 -11.81 -23.98 11.29
N SER A 333 -11.57 -25.20 11.82
CA SER A 333 -10.34 -25.48 12.57
C SER A 333 -9.09 -25.37 11.70
N ASN A 334 -9.18 -25.80 10.44
CA ASN A 334 -8.10 -25.72 9.48
C ASN A 334 -7.85 -24.27 9.03
N PHE A 335 -8.91 -23.49 8.84
CA PHE A 335 -8.84 -22.06 8.57
C PHE A 335 -8.14 -21.31 9.71
N VAL A 336 -8.51 -21.59 10.97
CA VAL A 336 -7.85 -21.04 12.16
C VAL A 336 -6.38 -21.44 12.21
N LYS A 337 -6.07 -22.72 11.94
CA LYS A 337 -4.70 -23.25 11.95
C LYS A 337 -3.80 -22.55 10.93
N LEU A 338 -4.31 -22.26 9.74
CA LEU A 338 -3.56 -21.54 8.69
C LEU A 338 -3.43 -20.05 9.01
N SER A 339 -4.56 -19.39 9.27
CA SER A 339 -4.59 -17.94 9.44
C SER A 339 -3.89 -17.49 10.71
N GLY A 340 -3.88 -18.33 11.75
CA GLY A 340 -3.48 -17.96 13.10
C GLY A 340 -4.57 -17.22 13.88
N SER A 341 -5.83 -17.31 13.42
CA SER A 341 -6.97 -16.57 14.01
C SER A 341 -7.10 -16.89 15.48
N ARG A 342 -7.27 -15.85 16.31
CA ARG A 342 -7.40 -15.98 17.75
C ARG A 342 -8.85 -16.09 18.19
N SER A 343 -9.77 -15.57 17.38
CA SER A 343 -11.20 -15.80 17.56
C SER A 343 -11.62 -17.21 17.16
N LYS A 344 -12.85 -17.55 17.56
CA LYS A 344 -13.60 -18.69 17.02
C LYS A 344 -14.48 -18.18 15.86
N PRO A 345 -14.01 -18.26 14.60
CA PRO A 345 -14.83 -17.85 13.47
C PRO A 345 -16.12 -18.67 13.40
N VAL A 346 -17.18 -18.05 12.91
CA VAL A 346 -18.49 -18.68 12.76
C VAL A 346 -18.83 -18.78 11.28
N MET A 347 -19.21 -19.98 10.83
CA MET A 347 -19.67 -20.22 9.47
C MET A 347 -21.19 -20.39 9.45
N GLN A 348 -21.87 -19.61 8.61
CA GLN A 348 -23.31 -19.72 8.37
C GLN A 348 -23.58 -19.92 6.88
N THR A 349 -24.45 -20.88 6.55
CA THR A 349 -24.95 -21.02 5.17
C THR A 349 -26.08 -20.03 4.95
N VAL A 350 -25.97 -19.19 3.92
CA VAL A 350 -26.96 -18.17 3.59
C VAL A 350 -28.19 -18.82 2.97
N THR A 351 -29.36 -18.42 3.45
CA THR A 351 -30.69 -18.83 2.99
C THR A 351 -31.61 -17.61 3.03
N GLU A 352 -32.75 -17.66 2.33
CA GLU A 352 -33.73 -16.57 2.39
C GLU A 352 -34.21 -16.31 3.84
N GLU A 353 -34.36 -17.35 4.65
CA GLU A 353 -34.84 -17.27 6.02
C GLU A 353 -33.86 -16.56 6.98
N ASN A 354 -32.56 -16.75 6.79
CA ASN A 354 -31.53 -16.22 7.69
C ASN A 354 -30.75 -15.02 7.11
N LEU A 355 -31.05 -14.59 5.88
CA LEU A 355 -30.31 -13.55 5.16
C LEU A 355 -30.14 -12.27 5.98
N LYS A 356 -31.21 -11.84 6.66
CA LYS A 356 -31.16 -10.64 7.51
C LYS A 356 -30.14 -10.80 8.65
N THR A 357 -30.21 -11.92 9.37
CA THR A 357 -29.29 -12.23 10.48
C THR A 357 -27.84 -12.33 9.99
N VAL A 358 -27.60 -12.99 8.86
CA VAL A 358 -26.26 -13.08 8.24
C VAL A 358 -25.77 -11.68 7.87
N SER A 359 -26.62 -10.88 7.23
CA SER A 359 -26.28 -9.51 6.84
C SER A 359 -25.90 -8.66 8.05
N ASP A 360 -26.67 -8.74 9.14
CA ASP A 360 -26.39 -8.00 10.38
C ASP A 360 -25.06 -8.42 11.02
N LEU A 361 -24.68 -9.71 10.93
CA LEU A 361 -23.37 -10.19 11.35
C LEU A 361 -22.24 -9.63 10.47
N ILE A 362 -22.44 -9.60 9.16
CA ILE A 362 -21.50 -8.97 8.22
C ILE A 362 -21.28 -7.50 8.62
N ARG A 363 -22.36 -6.73 8.81
CA ARG A 363 -22.25 -5.32 9.21
C ARG A 363 -21.51 -5.15 10.53
N LYS A 364 -21.77 -6.03 11.49
CA LYS A 364 -21.12 -6.02 12.81
C LYS A 364 -19.62 -6.26 12.72
N ASP A 365 -19.17 -7.17 11.87
CA ASP A 365 -17.74 -7.41 11.65
C ASP A 365 -17.09 -6.24 10.90
N LEU A 366 -17.74 -5.72 9.85
CA LEU A 366 -17.23 -4.58 9.09
C LEU A 366 -17.12 -3.31 9.95
N LEU A 367 -18.05 -3.09 10.90
CA LEU A 367 -17.97 -2.05 11.94
C LEU A 367 -16.72 -2.14 12.82
N GLN A 368 -16.14 -3.34 12.92
CA GLN A 368 -14.91 -3.62 13.65
C GLN A 368 -13.73 -3.80 12.70
N SER A 369 -13.83 -3.31 11.46
CA SER A 369 -12.84 -3.50 10.40
C SER A 369 -12.36 -4.95 10.25
N ARG A 370 -13.29 -5.90 10.41
CA ARG A 370 -13.04 -7.31 10.18
C ARG A 370 -13.61 -7.69 8.83
N PRO A 371 -12.77 -7.94 7.80
CA PRO A 371 -13.27 -8.46 6.54
C PRO A 371 -13.95 -9.82 6.74
N VAL A 372 -14.99 -10.06 5.95
CA VAL A 372 -15.79 -11.28 6.02
C VAL A 372 -15.47 -12.16 4.83
N VAL A 373 -15.22 -13.44 5.06
CA VAL A 373 -14.94 -14.40 3.97
C VAL A 373 -16.24 -15.04 3.52
N VAL A 374 -16.42 -15.16 2.21
CA VAL A 374 -17.56 -15.84 1.58
C VAL A 374 -17.05 -16.98 0.73
N VAL A 375 -17.66 -18.16 0.88
CA VAL A 375 -17.32 -19.37 0.12
C VAL A 375 -18.58 -19.88 -0.57
N PHE A 376 -18.56 -19.90 -1.90
CA PHE A 376 -19.62 -20.43 -2.73
C PHE A 376 -19.24 -21.84 -3.16
N SER A 377 -19.99 -22.83 -2.70
CA SER A 377 -19.79 -24.24 -3.06
C SER A 377 -20.88 -24.70 -4.01
N TYR A 378 -20.50 -25.28 -5.14
CA TYR A 378 -21.49 -25.73 -6.13
C TYR A 378 -22.30 -26.90 -5.56
N ASP A 379 -23.63 -26.80 -5.62
CA ASP A 379 -24.57 -27.78 -5.08
C ASP A 379 -25.13 -28.73 -6.14
N GLY A 380 -24.61 -28.67 -7.38
CA GLY A 380 -24.93 -29.63 -8.43
C GLY A 380 -24.24 -30.99 -8.26
N GLU A 381 -24.60 -31.94 -9.13
CA GLU A 381 -24.13 -33.35 -9.07
C GLU A 381 -22.62 -33.51 -9.33
N SER A 382 -21.97 -32.51 -9.95
CA SER A 382 -20.53 -32.50 -10.17
C SER A 382 -19.79 -32.14 -8.87
N VAL A 383 -19.25 -33.15 -8.19
CA VAL A 383 -18.48 -32.99 -6.93
C VAL A 383 -17.11 -32.33 -7.17
N THR A 384 -16.73 -32.06 -8.42
CA THR A 384 -15.38 -31.59 -8.79
C THR A 384 -15.28 -30.09 -9.04
N ASP A 385 -16.38 -29.32 -9.10
CA ASP A 385 -16.30 -27.86 -9.32
C ASP A 385 -15.73 -27.16 -8.08
N PRO A 386 -14.61 -26.43 -8.17
CA PRO A 386 -13.99 -25.76 -7.02
C PRO A 386 -14.93 -24.77 -6.33
N ALA A 387 -14.72 -24.57 -5.03
CA ALA A 387 -15.39 -23.47 -4.35
C ALA A 387 -14.88 -22.11 -4.86
N ARG A 388 -15.77 -21.12 -5.01
CA ARG A 388 -15.39 -19.73 -5.27
C ARG A 388 -15.29 -19.00 -3.94
N TRP A 389 -14.23 -18.23 -3.75
CA TRP A 389 -14.03 -17.43 -2.54
C TRP A 389 -14.10 -15.96 -2.88
N ALA A 390 -14.67 -15.19 -1.98
CA ALA A 390 -14.74 -13.74 -2.03
C ALA A 390 -14.55 -13.16 -0.63
N LEU A 391 -14.29 -11.86 -0.58
CA LEU A 391 -14.11 -11.15 0.67
C LEU A 391 -15.01 -9.92 0.65
N ILE A 392 -15.80 -9.74 1.70
CA ILE A 392 -16.62 -8.55 1.90
C ILE A 392 -15.83 -7.61 2.79
N ASP A 393 -15.57 -6.41 2.30
CA ASP A 393 -14.74 -5.43 2.98
C ASP A 393 -15.42 -4.08 3.19
N GLY A 394 -16.62 -3.85 2.68
CA GLY A 394 -17.28 -2.55 2.78
C GLY A 394 -18.79 -2.62 2.69
N ILE A 395 -19.41 -1.50 3.04
CA ILE A 395 -20.83 -1.25 2.77
C ILE A 395 -20.98 0.12 2.14
N ASP A 396 -21.52 0.18 0.93
CA ASP A 396 -21.74 1.45 0.25
C ASP A 396 -22.83 2.31 0.92
N GLU A 397 -22.98 3.55 0.47
CA GLU A 397 -23.97 4.50 1.01
C GLU A 397 -25.43 4.02 0.89
N ARG A 398 -25.70 3.02 0.05
CA ARG A 398 -27.02 2.41 -0.15
C ARG A 398 -27.22 1.14 0.68
N GLY A 399 -26.24 0.75 1.50
CA GLY A 399 -26.29 -0.45 2.33
C GLY A 399 -25.94 -1.74 1.60
N ARG A 400 -25.40 -1.66 0.37
CA ARG A 400 -24.94 -2.82 -0.43
C ARG A 400 -23.56 -3.25 0.04
N LEU A 401 -23.31 -4.55 -0.02
CA LEU A 401 -22.06 -5.17 0.41
C LEU A 401 -21.02 -5.04 -0.70
N ASP A 402 -19.86 -4.46 -0.39
CA ASP A 402 -18.71 -4.43 -1.30
C ASP A 402 -18.02 -5.78 -1.26
N VAL A 403 -18.14 -6.53 -2.36
CA VAL A 403 -17.62 -7.89 -2.47
C VAL A 403 -16.48 -7.92 -3.46
N ASP A 404 -15.31 -8.36 -3.00
CA ASP A 404 -14.12 -8.53 -3.79
C ASP A 404 -13.95 -10.00 -4.23
N PHE A 405 -14.01 -10.22 -5.53
CA PHE A 405 -13.79 -11.51 -6.17
C PHE A 405 -12.38 -11.58 -6.80
N PRO A 406 -11.64 -12.69 -6.61
CA PRO A 406 -10.43 -12.99 -7.38
C PRO A 406 -10.66 -12.96 -8.90
N LEU A 407 -9.60 -12.68 -9.65
CA LEU A 407 -9.58 -12.62 -11.12
C LEU A 407 -10.12 -13.93 -11.69
N ASN A 408 -10.90 -13.81 -12.77
CA ASN A 408 -11.52 -14.93 -13.50
C ASN A 408 -12.49 -15.76 -12.65
N THR A 409 -13.11 -15.18 -11.61
CA THR A 409 -14.17 -15.87 -10.86
C THR A 409 -15.38 -16.11 -11.75
N LYS A 410 -15.71 -17.39 -11.96
CA LYS A 410 -16.78 -17.86 -12.84
C LYS A 410 -17.83 -18.67 -12.10
N PHE A 411 -19.10 -18.34 -12.29
CA PHE A 411 -20.23 -19.11 -11.76
C PHE A 411 -20.98 -19.82 -12.89
N PHE A 412 -21.51 -21.00 -12.61
CA PHE A 412 -22.39 -21.72 -13.52
C PHE A 412 -23.85 -21.39 -13.19
N LEU A 413 -24.47 -20.54 -14.02
CA LEU A 413 -25.83 -20.03 -13.82
C LEU A 413 -26.66 -20.33 -15.07
N ASP A 414 -27.83 -20.93 -14.88
CA ASP A 414 -28.79 -21.22 -15.96
C ASP A 414 -28.17 -21.93 -17.17
N GLY A 415 -27.26 -22.89 -16.93
CA GLY A 415 -26.59 -23.64 -18.00
C GLY A 415 -25.39 -22.94 -18.63
N ASN A 416 -25.04 -21.73 -18.20
CA ASN A 416 -23.96 -20.93 -18.75
C ASN A 416 -22.90 -20.57 -17.70
N THR A 417 -21.66 -20.40 -18.15
CA THR A 417 -20.59 -19.85 -17.32
C THR A 417 -20.63 -18.32 -17.38
N VAL A 418 -20.72 -17.67 -16.23
CA VAL A 418 -20.82 -16.22 -16.07
C VAL A 418 -19.60 -15.71 -15.30
N ASP A 419 -18.87 -14.76 -15.89
CA ASP A 419 -17.79 -14.04 -15.23
C ASP A 419 -18.36 -13.04 -14.22
N ILE A 420 -17.90 -13.12 -12.96
CA ILE A 420 -18.28 -12.19 -11.90
C ILE A 420 -17.09 -11.28 -11.58
N LYS A 421 -17.38 -9.98 -11.43
CA LYS A 421 -16.41 -8.96 -11.04
C LYS A 421 -16.71 -8.46 -9.63
N SER A 422 -15.69 -7.95 -8.95
CA SER A 422 -15.85 -7.25 -7.68
C SER A 422 -16.81 -6.05 -7.82
N GLY A 423 -17.54 -5.74 -6.75
CA GLY A 423 -18.42 -4.58 -6.70
C GLY A 423 -19.46 -4.64 -5.57
N SER A 424 -20.22 -3.56 -5.43
CA SER A 424 -21.26 -3.42 -4.42
C SER A 424 -22.55 -4.13 -4.85
N ILE A 425 -22.94 -5.17 -4.11
CA ILE A 425 -24.14 -5.98 -4.38
C ILE A 425 -25.14 -5.95 -3.21
N PRO A 426 -26.46 -6.03 -3.49
CA PRO A 426 -27.45 -6.33 -2.45
C PRO A 426 -27.14 -7.65 -1.75
N ALA A 427 -27.50 -7.78 -0.47
CA ALA A 427 -27.21 -8.98 0.30
C ALA A 427 -27.92 -10.22 -0.28
N GLU A 428 -29.08 -10.04 -0.91
CA GLU A 428 -29.86 -11.06 -1.58
C GLU A 428 -29.05 -11.75 -2.69
N THR A 429 -28.13 -11.03 -3.33
CA THR A 429 -27.24 -11.56 -4.38
C THR A 429 -26.20 -12.56 -3.84
N LEU A 430 -26.04 -12.67 -2.52
CA LEU A 430 -25.26 -13.77 -1.92
C LEU A 430 -25.96 -15.13 -2.08
N ILE A 431 -27.28 -15.16 -2.33
CA ILE A 431 -28.02 -16.38 -2.64
C ILE A 431 -27.90 -16.63 -4.14
N VAL A 432 -26.96 -17.49 -4.51
CA VAL A 432 -26.66 -17.81 -5.91
C VAL A 432 -27.28 -19.16 -6.27
N ALA A 433 -28.12 -19.18 -7.30
CA ALA A 433 -28.78 -20.40 -7.76
C ALA A 433 -27.74 -21.50 -8.11
N GLY A 434 -27.95 -22.71 -7.60
CA GLY A 434 -27.02 -23.84 -7.80
C GLY A 434 -25.79 -23.82 -6.88
N TYR A 435 -25.67 -22.85 -5.98
CA TYR A 435 -24.56 -22.76 -5.02
C TYR A 435 -25.06 -22.68 -3.57
N LYS A 436 -24.34 -23.31 -2.66
CA LYS A 436 -24.40 -23.07 -1.22
C LYS A 436 -23.38 -22.02 -0.84
N THR A 437 -23.86 -20.86 -0.43
CA THR A 437 -23.04 -19.75 0.03
C THR A 437 -22.80 -19.85 1.53
N HIS A 438 -21.54 -19.91 1.93
CA HIS A 438 -21.11 -19.92 3.33
C HIS A 438 -20.43 -18.60 3.67
N VAL A 439 -20.90 -17.94 4.72
CA VAL A 439 -20.35 -16.69 5.24
C VAL A 439 -19.60 -16.99 6.52
N ILE A 440 -18.33 -16.59 6.58
CA ILE A 440 -17.43 -16.81 7.70
C ILE A 440 -17.14 -15.47 8.37
N THR A 441 -17.67 -15.31 9.58
CA THR A 441 -17.62 -14.08 10.38
C THR A 441 -16.81 -14.30 11.65
N SER A 442 -16.64 -13.23 12.45
CA SER A 442 -15.91 -13.18 13.70
C SER A 442 -14.45 -13.60 13.53
N ILE A 443 -13.83 -13.23 12.41
CA ILE A 443 -12.39 -13.44 12.18
C ILE A 443 -11.64 -12.34 12.91
N ASP A 444 -10.71 -12.71 13.80
CA ASP A 444 -9.88 -11.78 14.56
C ASP A 444 -8.47 -12.37 14.70
N LEU A 445 -7.52 -11.63 14.17
CA LEU A 445 -6.11 -12.01 14.09
C LEU A 445 -5.21 -10.95 14.76
N SER A 446 -5.80 -10.01 15.51
CA SER A 446 -5.08 -8.93 16.21
C SER A 446 -3.94 -9.46 17.08
N ARG A 447 -2.81 -8.74 17.06
CA ARG A 447 -1.58 -9.11 17.79
C ARG A 447 -1.78 -8.94 19.31
N GLN A 448 -1.02 -9.71 20.10
CA GLN A 448 -0.83 -9.40 21.53
C GLN A 448 0.30 -8.39 21.64
#